data_AF-A0A7W6D9Z5-F1
#
_entry.id   AF-A0A7W6D9Z5-F1
#
_cell.length_a   1.000
_cell.length_b   1.000
_cell.length_c   1.000
_cell.angle_alpha   90.00
_cell.angle_beta   90.00
_cell.angle_gamma   90.00
#
_symmetry.space_group_name_H-M   'P 1'
#
loop_
_entity.id
_entity.type
_entity.pdbx_description
1 polymer ?
#
loop_
_entity_poly.entity_id
_entity_poly.type
_entity_poly.pdbx_seq_one_letter_code
_entity_poly.pdbx_strand_id
1 'polypeptide(L)'
;MLTALIAEYKAADAAFRKACDLSLLDAETDPLYDAKEAAELDVLRAPCLTLDDVQAKTRLALADESIFDSLTNCTTNGGEHVLTIFLCSLLGEAVDNIVNSGENQ
;
A
#
# COMPACT_ATOMS: atom_id res chain seq x y z
N MET A 1 -13.52 4.84 -1.85
CA MET A 1 -13.94 3.99 -0.72
C MET A 1 -12.91 2.88 -0.57
N LEU A 2 -12.50 2.52 0.66
CA LEU A 2 -11.41 1.56 0.88
C LEU A 2 -11.62 0.22 0.14
N THR A 3 -12.84 -0.30 0.12
CA THR A 3 -13.15 -1.56 -0.58
C THR A 3 -12.84 -1.52 -2.08
N ALA A 4 -13.02 -0.36 -2.74
CA ALA A 4 -12.68 -0.20 -4.15
C ALA A 4 -11.16 -0.24 -4.36
N LEU A 5 -10.41 0.46 -3.50
CA LEU A 5 -8.93 0.45 -3.55
C LEU A 5 -8.36 -0.95 -3.31
N ILE A 6 -8.93 -1.70 -2.37
CA ILE A 6 -8.54 -3.10 -2.14
C ILE A 6 -8.81 -3.96 -3.38
N ALA A 7 -9.92 -3.73 -4.08
CA ALA A 7 -10.23 -4.46 -5.30
C ALA A 7 -9.29 -4.09 -6.46
N GLU A 8 -8.96 -2.81 -6.60
CA GLU A 8 -8.00 -2.29 -7.58
C GLU A 8 -6.60 -2.86 -7.36
N TYR A 9 -6.11 -2.84 -6.11
CA TYR A 9 -4.86 -3.48 -5.73
C TYR A 9 -4.83 -4.96 -6.10
N LYS A 10 -5.88 -5.73 -5.73
CA LYS A 10 -5.94 -7.16 -6.05
C LYS A 10 -5.97 -7.43 -7.54
N ALA A 11 -6.61 -6.56 -8.33
CA ALA A 11 -6.63 -6.69 -9.77
C ALA A 11 -5.25 -6.40 -10.38
N ALA A 12 -4.54 -5.38 -9.88
CA ALA A 12 -3.19 -5.02 -10.30
C ALA A 12 -2.18 -6.12 -9.93
N ASP A 13 -2.22 -6.64 -8.71
CA ASP A 13 -1.38 -7.76 -8.25
C ASP A 13 -1.64 -9.03 -9.06
N ALA A 14 -2.90 -9.36 -9.34
CA ALA A 14 -3.21 -10.50 -10.21
C ALA A 14 -2.69 -10.32 -11.65
N ALA A 15 -2.77 -9.10 -12.20
CA ALA A 15 -2.25 -8.79 -13.52
C ALA A 15 -0.73 -8.89 -13.56
N PHE A 16 -0.04 -8.33 -12.56
CA PHE A 16 1.40 -8.45 -12.39
C PHE A 16 1.82 -9.92 -12.25
N ARG A 17 1.27 -10.68 -11.30
CA ARG A 17 1.62 -12.09 -11.08
C ARG A 17 1.36 -12.98 -12.30
N LYS A 18 0.36 -12.64 -13.13
CA LYS A 18 0.08 -13.37 -14.37
C LYS A 18 1.12 -13.09 -15.47
N ALA A 19 1.61 -11.86 -15.54
CA ALA A 19 2.57 -11.44 -16.54
C ALA A 19 4.03 -11.69 -16.10
N CYS A 20 4.29 -11.71 -14.80
CA CYS A 20 5.64 -11.82 -14.26
C CYS A 20 6.13 -13.27 -14.33
N ASP A 21 7.10 -13.52 -15.20
CA ASP A 21 8.07 -14.57 -14.95
C ASP A 21 9.10 -13.99 -13.97
N LEU A 22 9.16 -14.51 -12.73
CA LEU A 22 10.08 -14.02 -11.69
C LEU A 22 11.56 -14.14 -12.09
N SER A 23 11.88 -14.86 -13.18
CA SER A 23 13.23 -14.97 -13.73
C SER A 23 13.58 -13.87 -14.75
N LEU A 24 12.63 -13.04 -15.16
CA LEU A 24 12.76 -12.00 -16.20
C LEU A 24 11.94 -10.77 -15.81
N LEU A 25 12.39 -9.99 -14.82
CA LEU A 25 11.93 -8.61 -14.70
C LEU A 25 12.49 -7.82 -15.88
N ASP A 26 11.61 -7.46 -16.81
CA ASP A 26 11.92 -6.69 -18.02
C ASP A 26 11.02 -5.45 -18.15
N ALA A 27 11.27 -4.67 -19.20
CA ALA A 27 10.57 -3.42 -19.47
C ALA A 27 9.05 -3.59 -19.74
N GLU A 28 8.55 -4.81 -19.99
CA GLU A 28 7.11 -5.08 -20.13
C GLU A 28 6.46 -5.37 -18.77
N THR A 29 7.20 -5.94 -17.82
CA THR A 29 6.73 -6.17 -16.44
C THR A 29 6.80 -4.93 -15.54
N ASP A 30 7.72 -4.00 -15.82
CA ASP A 30 7.90 -2.76 -15.05
C ASP A 30 6.58 -1.94 -14.91
N PRO A 31 5.79 -1.68 -15.97
CA PRO A 31 4.54 -0.93 -15.82
C PRO A 31 3.47 -1.63 -14.99
N LEU A 32 3.44 -2.97 -14.99
CA LEU A 32 2.50 -3.75 -14.18
C LEU A 32 2.92 -3.78 -12.73
N TYR A 33 4.23 -3.81 -12.48
CA TYR A 33 4.79 -3.65 -11.14
C TYR A 33 4.48 -2.26 -10.59
N ASP A 34 4.75 -1.20 -11.35
CA ASP A 34 4.44 0.18 -10.95
C ASP A 34 2.95 0.37 -10.65
N ALA A 35 2.07 -0.22 -11.47
CA ALA A 35 0.63 -0.18 -11.22
C ALA A 35 0.23 -0.92 -9.94
N LYS A 36 0.86 -2.07 -9.65
CA LYS A 36 0.67 -2.81 -8.40
C LYS A 36 1.09 -1.97 -7.20
N GLU A 37 2.30 -1.43 -7.23
CA GLU A 37 2.88 -0.62 -6.15
C GLU A 37 2.06 0.65 -5.89
N ALA A 38 1.59 1.33 -6.94
CA ALA A 38 0.72 2.49 -6.80
C ALA A 38 -0.61 2.14 -6.12
N ALA A 39 -1.27 1.07 -6.58
CA ALA A 39 -2.54 0.62 -5.99
C ALA A 39 -2.36 0.12 -4.54
N GLU A 40 -1.22 -0.51 -4.25
CA GLU A 40 -0.85 -0.90 -2.88
C GLU A 40 -0.76 0.32 -1.97
N LEU A 41 0.01 1.33 -2.40
CA LEU A 41 0.21 2.55 -1.65
C LEU A 41 -1.10 3.32 -1.41
N ASP A 42 -2.01 3.33 -2.39
CA ASP A 42 -3.34 3.92 -2.25
C ASP A 42 -4.16 3.23 -1.15
N VAL A 43 -4.11 1.90 -1.06
CA VAL A 43 -4.76 1.15 0.04
C VAL A 43 -4.15 1.51 1.39
N LEU A 44 -2.81 1.57 1.46
CA LEU A 44 -2.09 1.85 2.70
C LEU A 44 -2.32 3.28 3.21
N ARG A 45 -2.48 4.25 2.31
CA ARG A 45 -2.70 5.66 2.65
C ARG A 45 -4.15 6.04 2.90
N ALA A 46 -5.12 5.36 2.28
CA ALA A 46 -6.52 5.75 2.37
C ALA A 46 -7.02 5.74 3.82
N PRO A 47 -7.57 6.84 4.36
CA PRO A 47 -8.02 6.87 5.75
C PRO A 47 -9.18 5.91 5.98
N CYS A 48 -9.15 5.18 7.10
CA CYS A 48 -10.27 4.38 7.57
C CYS A 48 -11.33 5.31 8.19
N LEU A 49 -12.56 5.26 7.68
CA LEU A 49 -13.66 6.10 8.17
C LEU A 49 -14.61 5.33 9.10
N THR A 50 -14.50 4.01 9.09
CA THR A 50 -15.36 3.10 9.85
C THR A 50 -14.55 1.97 10.47
N LEU A 51 -15.13 1.28 11.46
CA LEU A 51 -14.52 0.08 12.02
C LEU A 51 -14.40 -1.05 10.96
N ASP A 52 -15.35 -1.11 10.03
CA ASP A 52 -15.31 -2.08 8.93
C ASP A 52 -14.11 -1.83 8.02
N ASP A 53 -13.74 -0.56 7.79
CA ASP A 53 -12.54 -0.21 7.04
C ASP A 53 -11.27 -0.70 7.75
N VAL A 54 -11.18 -0.45 9.07
CA VAL A 54 -10.06 -0.92 9.90
C VAL A 54 -9.93 -2.44 9.81
N GLN A 55 -11.05 -3.17 9.97
CA GLN A 55 -11.03 -4.63 9.88
C GLN A 55 -10.65 -5.12 8.48
N ALA A 56 -11.19 -4.50 7.42
CA ALA A 56 -10.90 -4.89 6.05
C ALA A 56 -9.41 -4.69 5.72
N LYS A 57 -8.84 -3.55 6.09
CA LYS A 57 -7.44 -3.24 5.84
C LYS A 57 -6.50 -4.13 6.65
N THR A 58 -6.78 -4.34 7.92
CA THR A 58 -5.97 -5.23 8.77
C THR A 58 -6.03 -6.68 8.29
N ARG A 59 -7.20 -7.17 7.86
CA ARG A 59 -7.32 -8.50 7.26
C ARG A 59 -6.49 -8.63 5.99
N LEU A 60 -6.46 -7.59 5.15
CA LEU A 60 -5.61 -7.58 3.95
C LEU A 60 -4.13 -7.65 4.34
N ALA A 61 -3.68 -6.77 5.24
CA ALA A 61 -2.29 -6.72 5.69
C ALA A 61 -1.78 -8.03 6.29
N LEU A 62 -2.66 -8.79 6.95
CA LEU A 62 -2.30 -10.10 7.53
C LEU A 62 -2.34 -11.26 6.51
N ALA A 63 -3.08 -11.11 5.42
CA ALA A 63 -3.32 -12.18 4.45
C ALA A 63 -2.46 -12.05 3.18
N ASP A 64 -1.97 -10.86 2.88
CA ASP A 64 -1.19 -10.57 1.67
C ASP A 64 0.29 -10.39 2.01
N GLU A 65 1.13 -11.27 1.47
CA GLU A 65 2.57 -11.27 1.73
C GLU A 65 3.28 -10.03 1.19
N SER A 66 2.86 -9.47 0.05
CA SER A 66 3.45 -8.26 -0.52
C SER A 66 3.20 -7.06 0.40
N ILE A 67 1.94 -6.89 0.84
CA ILE A 67 1.62 -5.82 1.79
C ILE A 67 2.32 -6.03 3.12
N PHE A 68 2.38 -7.26 3.63
CA PHE A 68 3.06 -7.53 4.88
C PHE A 68 4.55 -7.22 4.81
N ASP A 69 5.21 -7.57 3.70
CA ASP A 69 6.61 -7.24 3.44
C ASP A 69 6.81 -5.72 3.37
N SER A 70 5.99 -5.00 2.61
CA SER A 70 6.02 -3.54 2.54
C SER A 70 5.90 -2.89 3.91
N LEU A 71 4.96 -3.36 4.74
CA LEU A 71 4.75 -2.85 6.10
C LEU A 71 5.96 -3.07 7.00
N THR A 72 6.70 -4.17 6.83
CA THR A 72 7.76 -4.57 7.76
C THR A 72 9.15 -4.12 7.32
N ASN A 73 9.38 -3.98 6.01
CA ASN A 73 10.72 -3.82 5.45
C ASN A 73 10.89 -2.57 4.58
N CYS A 74 9.80 -1.90 4.16
CA CYS A 74 9.89 -0.82 3.19
C CYS A 74 9.73 0.59 3.78
N THR A 75 10.39 1.53 3.11
CA THR A 75 10.21 2.97 3.27
C THR A 75 9.72 3.56 1.95
N THR A 76 9.00 4.68 2.02
CA THR A 76 8.63 5.45 0.83
C THR A 76 9.83 6.24 0.29
N ASN A 77 9.68 6.84 -0.90
CA ASN A 77 10.69 7.73 -1.48
C ASN A 77 11.09 8.92 -0.58
N GLY A 78 10.26 9.28 0.42
CA GLY A 78 10.57 10.29 1.43
C GLY A 78 11.30 9.76 2.67
N GLY A 79 11.68 8.47 2.69
CA GLY A 79 12.33 7.82 3.83
C GLY A 79 11.37 7.39 4.95
N GLU A 80 10.09 7.67 4.82
CA GLU A 80 9.09 7.31 5.84
C GLU A 80 8.78 5.82 5.80
N HIS A 81 8.80 5.18 6.97
CA HIS A 81 8.45 3.77 7.10
C HIS A 81 6.98 3.52 6.75
N VAL A 82 6.72 2.53 5.90
CA VAL A 82 5.36 2.25 5.41
C VAL A 82 4.41 1.84 6.55
N LEU A 83 4.92 1.19 7.60
CA LEU A 83 4.18 0.93 8.84
C LEU A 83 3.57 2.21 9.46
N THR A 84 4.31 3.32 9.50
CA THR A 84 3.84 4.57 10.10
C THR A 84 2.63 5.09 9.33
N ILE A 85 2.74 5.13 8.00
CA ILE A 85 1.68 5.52 7.07
C ILE A 85 0.42 4.67 7.29
N PHE A 86 0.61 3.34 7.40
CA PHE A 86 -0.47 2.40 7.62
C PHE A 86 -1.18 2.62 8.96
N LEU A 87 -0.43 2.79 10.06
CA LEU A 87 -1.01 3.02 11.38
C LEU A 87 -1.79 4.34 11.44
N CYS A 88 -1.28 5.39 10.82
CA CYS A 88 -1.99 6.67 10.73
C CYS A 88 -3.27 6.57 9.89
N SER A 89 -3.23 5.83 8.78
CA SER A 89 -4.45 5.62 7.99
C SER A 89 -5.50 4.77 8.73
N LEU A 90 -5.10 3.87 9.63
CA LEU A 90 -6.03 3.17 10.53
C LEU A 90 -6.70 4.11 11.55
N LEU A 91 -6.03 5.19 11.96
CA LEU A 91 -6.61 6.23 12.83
C LEU A 91 -7.55 7.17 12.08
N GLY A 92 -7.68 7.01 10.75
CA GLY A 92 -8.47 7.90 9.89
C GLY A 92 -7.75 9.21 9.54
N GLU A 93 -6.45 9.31 9.83
CA GLU A 93 -5.63 10.47 9.48
C GLU A 93 -5.28 10.43 8.00
N ALA A 94 -5.45 11.57 7.31
CA ALA A 94 -4.91 11.72 5.98
C ALA A 94 -3.38 11.83 6.08
N VAL A 95 -2.70 10.89 5.43
CA VAL A 95 -1.24 10.73 5.52
C VAL A 95 -0.48 11.95 4.97
N ASP A 96 -1.11 12.73 4.10
CA ASP A 96 -0.57 14.01 3.61
C ASP A 96 -0.28 15.03 4.74
N ASN A 97 -0.88 14.86 5.92
CA ASN A 97 -0.71 15.78 7.07
C ASN A 97 0.52 15.47 7.95
N ILE A 98 1.13 14.29 7.83
CA ILE A 98 2.23 13.87 8.71
C ILE A 98 3.57 14.39 8.19
N VAL A 99 3.69 14.55 6.87
CA VAL A 99 4.89 15.02 6.16
C VAL A 99 5.34 16.42 6.61
N ASN A 100 4.43 17.25 7.12
CA ASN A 100 4.74 18.63 7.57
C ASN A 100 5.04 18.78 9.06
N SER A 101 4.95 17.71 9.87
CA SER A 101 5.16 17.82 11.33
C SER A 101 6.60 17.53 11.76
N GLY A 102 7.48 17.15 10.83
CA GLY A 102 8.86 16.75 11.09
C GLY A 102 9.94 17.82 10.87
N GLU A 103 9.61 18.97 10.29
CA GLU A 103 10.56 20.08 10.11
C GLU A 103 10.39 21.14 11.21
N ASN A 104 10.85 20.83 12.42
CA ASN A 104 11.38 21.80 13.39
C ASN A 104 11.88 21.06 14.64
N GLN A 105 13.17 20.71 14.66
CA GLN A 105 14.07 20.88 15.81
C GLN A 105 15.52 20.62 15.44
#